data_AF-A0A2N2T097-F1
#
_entry.id   AF-A0A2N2T097-F1
#
_cell.length_a   1.000
_cell.length_b   1.000
_cell.length_c   1.000
_cell.angle_alpha   90.00
_cell.angle_beta   90.00
_cell.angle_gamma   90.00
#
_symmetry.space_group_name_H-M   'P 1'
#
loop_
_entity.id
_entity.type
_entity.pdbx_description
1 polymer ?
#
loop_
_entity_poly.entity_id
_entity_poly.type
_entity_poly.pdbx_seq_one_letter_code
_entity_poly.pdbx_strand_id
1 'polypeptide(L)'
;MFTRDSSMTPFKLFTLSLALLGCGTVALADGAGQRIALHPKMEQECSACHIAFRPNFLPTSSWMQVMGSLDKHYGADASLTPADQKEITDWMHANSQELGEAPPDNRITKSFWFTRKHGTNHVKAEVWHRASIKSPANCQACHVDAAKGDFNEHKIRIPR
;
A
#
# COMPACT_ATOMS: atom_id res chain seq x y z
N MET A 1 -86.43 17.88 -30.07
CA MET A 1 -86.99 18.18 -28.74
C MET A 1 -86.36 17.20 -27.76
N PHE A 2 -85.85 17.70 -26.62
CA PHE A 2 -85.17 17.01 -25.51
C PHE A 2 -83.64 16.76 -25.61
N THR A 3 -82.91 17.81 -25.21
CA THR A 3 -81.86 17.89 -24.17
C THR A 3 -81.10 16.60 -23.79
N ARG A 4 -79.77 16.61 -24.00
CA ARG A 4 -78.82 15.68 -23.35
C ARG A 4 -78.04 16.44 -22.28
N ASP A 5 -78.19 15.96 -21.05
CA ASP A 5 -77.61 16.53 -19.84
C ASP A 5 -76.09 16.40 -19.79
N SER A 6 -75.47 17.47 -19.28
CA SER A 6 -74.06 17.56 -18.92
C SER A 6 -73.84 16.92 -17.55
N SER A 7 -72.77 16.14 -17.38
CA SER A 7 -72.14 15.96 -16.08
C SER A 7 -70.66 15.67 -16.28
N MET A 8 -69.87 16.72 -16.06
CA MET A 8 -68.41 16.71 -16.03
C MET A 8 -67.96 16.19 -14.66
N THR A 9 -67.10 15.19 -14.64
CA THR A 9 -66.36 14.79 -13.43
C THR A 9 -64.93 15.32 -13.53
N PRO A 10 -64.38 15.94 -12.46
CA PRO A 10 -63.05 16.55 -12.51
C PRO A 10 -61.97 15.47 -12.44
N PHE A 11 -61.13 15.41 -13.48
CA PHE A 11 -59.94 14.58 -13.54
C PHE A 11 -58.90 15.15 -12.57
N LYS A 12 -58.73 14.54 -11.39
CA LYS A 12 -57.67 14.92 -10.44
C LYS A 12 -56.32 14.46 -11.00
N LEU A 13 -55.50 15.41 -11.47
CA LEU A 13 -54.08 15.16 -11.77
C LEU A 13 -53.35 14.79 -10.47
N PHE A 14 -52.86 13.55 -10.40
CA PHE A 14 -51.89 13.13 -9.38
C PHE A 14 -50.49 13.44 -9.92
N THR A 15 -49.83 14.44 -9.36
CA THR A 15 -48.42 14.73 -9.61
C THR A 15 -47.55 13.68 -8.91
N LEU A 16 -46.92 12.80 -9.69
CA LEU A 16 -45.97 11.81 -9.21
C LEU A 16 -44.58 12.48 -9.04
N SER A 17 -44.26 12.89 -7.82
CA SER A 17 -42.93 13.43 -7.49
C SER A 17 -41.91 12.28 -7.45
N LEU A 18 -41.04 12.24 -8.46
CA LEU A 18 -39.91 11.32 -8.52
C LEU A 18 -38.77 11.82 -7.63
N ALA A 19 -38.66 11.30 -6.41
CA ALA A 19 -37.54 11.57 -5.53
C ALA A 19 -36.30 10.77 -6.00
N LEU A 20 -35.39 11.42 -6.72
CA LEU A 20 -34.06 10.87 -6.95
C LEU A 20 -33.26 10.89 -5.63
N LEU A 21 -33.20 9.74 -4.96
CA LEU A 21 -32.18 9.49 -3.93
C LEU A 21 -30.83 9.33 -4.64
N GLY A 22 -30.05 10.42 -4.69
CA GLY A 22 -28.66 10.37 -5.08
C GLY A 22 -27.83 9.67 -4.02
N CYS A 23 -27.55 8.38 -4.18
CA CYS A 23 -26.46 7.72 -3.47
C CYS A 23 -25.13 8.24 -4.03
N GLY A 24 -24.62 9.32 -3.44
CA GLY A 24 -23.24 9.72 -3.62
C GLY A 24 -22.33 8.65 -3.03
N THR A 25 -21.70 7.84 -3.87
CA THR A 25 -20.57 7.02 -3.44
C THR A 25 -19.43 7.97 -3.06
N VAL A 26 -19.17 8.12 -1.76
CA VAL A 26 -17.91 8.69 -1.29
C VAL A 26 -16.79 7.76 -1.77
N ALA A 27 -16.14 8.14 -2.87
CA ALA A 27 -14.87 7.57 -3.27
C ALA A 27 -13.81 8.10 -2.30
N LEU A 28 -13.58 7.38 -1.19
CA LEU A 28 -12.44 7.61 -0.33
C LEU A 28 -11.19 7.18 -1.10
N ALA A 29 -10.50 8.15 -1.70
CA ALA A 29 -9.14 7.97 -2.18
C ALA A 29 -8.19 7.98 -0.98
N ASP A 30 -8.25 6.94 -0.14
CA ASP A 30 -7.37 6.82 1.01
C ASP A 30 -5.96 6.41 0.55
N GLY A 31 -5.16 7.42 0.18
CA GLY A 31 -3.71 7.31 -0.02
C GLY A 31 -2.92 7.06 1.29
N ALA A 32 -3.62 6.89 2.41
CA ALA A 32 -3.03 6.56 3.71
C ALA A 32 -3.53 5.18 4.14
N GLY A 33 -2.95 4.13 3.54
CA GLY A 33 -3.09 2.78 4.09
C GLY A 33 -2.78 2.79 5.59
N GLN A 34 -3.61 2.10 6.37
CA GLN A 34 -3.49 2.04 7.82
C GLN A 34 -2.04 1.72 8.22
N ARG A 35 -1.41 2.58 9.02
CA ARG A 35 -0.01 2.41 9.43
C ARG A 35 0.07 1.21 10.40
N ILE A 36 0.53 0.07 9.89
CA ILE A 36 0.79 -1.13 10.70
C ILE A 36 1.93 -0.83 11.66
N ALA A 37 1.68 -0.83 12.97
CA ALA A 37 2.73 -0.70 13.97
C ALA A 37 3.68 -1.91 13.89
N LEU A 38 5.00 -1.68 13.90
CA LEU A 38 5.97 -2.77 13.81
C LEU A 38 6.00 -3.58 15.10
N HIS A 39 6.20 -4.88 14.97
CA HIS A 39 6.51 -5.73 16.12
C HIS A 39 7.89 -5.35 16.69
N PRO A 40 8.05 -5.16 18.01
CA PRO A 40 9.33 -4.73 18.60
C PRO A 40 10.52 -5.61 18.20
N LYS A 41 10.33 -6.94 18.22
CA LYS A 41 11.35 -7.90 17.78
C LYS A 41 11.71 -7.75 16.30
N MET A 42 10.72 -7.50 15.44
CA MET A 42 10.96 -7.29 14.01
C MET A 42 11.68 -5.97 13.76
N GLU A 43 11.32 -4.91 14.49
CA GLU A 43 12.05 -3.64 14.43
C GLU A 43 13.50 -3.81 14.90
N GLN A 44 13.75 -4.54 15.99
CA GLN A 44 15.10 -4.81 16.49
C GLN A 44 15.96 -5.58 15.48
N GLU A 45 15.48 -6.71 14.98
CA GLU A 45 16.29 -7.60 14.13
C GLU A 45 16.38 -7.11 12.68
N CYS A 46 15.28 -6.57 12.14
CA CYS A 46 15.19 -6.20 10.72
C CYS A 46 15.56 -4.73 10.45
N SER A 47 16.01 -3.97 11.45
CA SER A 47 16.54 -2.60 11.28
C SER A 47 18.06 -2.48 11.27
N ALA A 48 18.78 -3.60 11.43
CA ALA A 48 20.25 -3.59 11.54
C ALA A 48 20.98 -3.16 10.25
N CYS A 49 20.39 -3.44 9.08
CA CYS A 49 21.03 -3.19 7.77
C CYS A 49 20.23 -2.25 6.85
N HIS A 50 18.91 -2.25 6.96
CA HIS A 50 17.97 -1.40 6.23
C HIS A 50 16.78 -1.09 7.14
N ILE A 51 15.80 -0.29 6.72
CA ILE A 51 14.59 -0.13 7.54
C ILE A 51 13.86 -1.45 7.71
N ALA A 52 13.20 -1.61 8.84
CA ALA A 52 12.23 -2.67 9.04
C ALA A 52 11.03 -2.49 8.08
N PHE A 53 11.07 -3.21 6.95
CA PHE A 53 10.05 -3.14 5.92
C PHE A 53 8.71 -3.71 6.42
N ARG A 54 7.65 -2.93 6.26
CA ARG A 54 6.31 -3.26 6.76
C ARG A 54 5.64 -4.37 5.93
N PRO A 55 4.70 -5.12 6.53
CA PRO A 55 4.05 -6.26 5.88
C PRO A 55 3.34 -5.93 4.56
N ASN A 56 2.90 -4.68 4.37
CA ASN A 56 2.16 -4.24 3.18
C ASN A 56 3.03 -4.01 1.92
N PHE A 57 4.34 -4.30 1.96
CA PHE A 57 5.23 -4.13 0.80
C PHE A 57 5.34 -5.35 -0.13
N LEU A 58 5.01 -6.53 0.35
CA LEU A 58 5.06 -7.78 -0.40
C LEU A 58 3.83 -8.63 -0.07
N PRO A 59 3.39 -9.52 -0.97
CA PRO A 59 2.38 -10.51 -0.62
C PRO A 59 2.91 -11.47 0.45
N THR A 60 2.00 -12.07 1.23
CA THR A 60 2.36 -13.00 2.32
C THR A 60 3.30 -14.11 1.84
N SER A 61 3.02 -14.70 0.67
CA SER A 61 3.86 -15.75 0.08
C SER A 61 5.32 -15.32 -0.13
N SER A 62 5.55 -14.09 -0.62
CA SER A 62 6.90 -13.52 -0.78
C SER A 62 7.58 -13.31 0.57
N TRP A 63 6.86 -12.82 1.58
CA TRP A 63 7.42 -12.68 2.94
C TRP A 63 7.84 -14.02 3.54
N MET A 64 7.03 -15.07 3.37
CA MET A 64 7.37 -16.39 3.88
C MET A 64 8.63 -16.96 3.21
N GLN A 65 8.81 -16.71 1.92
CA GLN A 65 10.05 -17.09 1.21
C GLN A 65 11.27 -16.31 1.73
N VAL A 66 11.14 -15.01 1.97
CA VAL A 66 12.22 -14.18 2.55
C VAL A 66 12.59 -14.69 3.95
N MET A 67 11.60 -14.89 4.81
CA MET A 67 11.83 -15.39 6.17
C MET A 67 12.39 -16.81 6.19
N GLY A 68 12.07 -17.65 5.20
CA GLY A 68 12.60 -19.00 5.06
C GLY A 68 14.01 -19.09 4.49
N SER A 69 14.64 -17.97 4.10
CA SER A 69 15.95 -17.94 3.42
C SER A 69 16.88 -16.84 3.93
N LEU A 70 16.80 -16.51 5.22
CA LEU A 70 17.60 -15.45 5.85
C LEU A 70 19.11 -15.72 5.78
N ASP A 71 19.55 -16.97 5.69
CA ASP A 71 20.95 -17.36 5.46
C ASP A 71 21.50 -16.90 4.10
N LYS A 72 20.61 -16.59 3.15
CA LYS A 72 20.91 -16.15 1.78
C LYS A 72 20.30 -14.77 1.48
N HIS A 73 20.24 -13.91 2.48
CA HIS A 73 19.58 -12.61 2.42
C HIS A 73 20.36 -11.59 1.57
N TYR A 74 20.24 -11.71 0.24
CA TYR A 74 20.71 -10.73 -0.74
C TYR A 74 22.22 -10.43 -0.69
N GLY A 75 23.03 -11.46 -0.40
CA GLY A 75 24.48 -11.36 -0.31
C GLY A 75 25.00 -11.19 1.12
N ALA A 76 24.12 -11.25 2.12
CA ALA A 76 24.46 -11.33 3.53
C ALA A 76 23.74 -12.52 4.19
N ASP A 77 24.28 -12.99 5.30
CA ASP A 77 23.60 -13.89 6.23
C ASP A 77 22.87 -13.04 7.28
N ALA A 78 21.54 -13.10 7.26
CA ALA A 78 20.65 -12.43 8.20
C ALA A 78 19.94 -13.43 9.11
N SER A 79 20.51 -14.64 9.28
CA SER A 79 19.94 -15.69 10.12
C SER A 79 19.71 -15.18 11.54
N LEU A 80 18.58 -15.58 12.10
CA LEU A 80 18.18 -15.28 13.47
C LEU A 80 18.19 -16.57 14.30
N THR A 81 18.02 -16.43 15.61
CA THR A 81 17.72 -17.61 16.41
C THR A 81 16.40 -18.24 15.94
N PRO A 82 16.21 -19.57 16.06
CA PRO A 82 14.95 -20.21 15.65
C PRO A 82 13.71 -19.62 16.35
N ALA A 83 13.87 -19.15 17.60
CA ALA A 83 12.80 -18.51 18.36
C ALA A 83 12.42 -17.14 17.75
N ASP A 84 13.40 -16.27 17.49
CA ASP A 84 13.15 -14.95 16.92
C ASP A 84 12.61 -15.05 15.48
N GLN A 85 13.17 -15.95 14.67
CA GLN A 85 12.70 -16.17 13.31
C GLN A 85 11.24 -16.61 13.30
N LYS A 86 10.85 -17.55 14.19
CA LYS A 86 9.47 -17.99 14.31
C LYS A 86 8.54 -16.85 14.73
N GLU A 87 8.91 -16.10 15.78
CA GLU A 87 8.13 -14.99 16.29
C GLU A 87 7.86 -13.92 15.22
N ILE A 88 8.92 -13.51 14.50
CA ILE A 88 8.81 -12.53 13.42
C ILE A 88 7.99 -13.09 12.24
N THR A 89 8.21 -14.35 11.87
CA THR A 89 7.49 -14.98 10.75
C THR A 89 5.99 -15.07 11.04
N ASP A 90 5.60 -15.48 12.25
CA ASP A 90 4.21 -15.56 12.66
C ASP A 90 3.55 -14.19 12.65
N TRP A 91 4.23 -13.16 13.19
CA TRP A 91 3.73 -11.79 13.15
C TRP A 91 3.61 -11.27 11.71
N MET A 92 4.60 -11.52 10.87
CA MET A 92 4.59 -11.11 9.47
C MET A 92 3.41 -11.75 8.73
N HIS A 93 3.24 -13.07 8.87
CA HIS A 93 2.14 -13.82 8.27
C HIS A 93 0.76 -13.29 8.69
N ALA A 94 0.60 -12.91 9.97
CA ALA A 94 -0.66 -12.36 10.48
C ALA A 94 -0.98 -10.94 10.00
N ASN A 95 0.03 -10.17 9.55
CA ASN A 95 -0.11 -8.75 9.20
C ASN A 95 0.12 -8.45 7.71
N SER A 96 0.65 -9.39 6.93
CA SER A 96 0.69 -9.30 5.47
C SER A 96 -0.60 -9.84 4.85
N GLN A 97 -0.87 -9.43 3.62
CA GLN A 97 -2.00 -9.94 2.84
C GLN A 97 -1.47 -10.53 1.53
N GLU A 98 -2.12 -11.57 1.02
CA GLU A 98 -1.81 -12.11 -0.31
C GLU A 98 -2.41 -11.20 -1.39
N LEU A 99 -1.79 -10.02 -1.57
CA LEU A 99 -2.24 -8.99 -2.49
C LEU A 99 -1.08 -8.55 -3.40
N GLY A 100 -1.38 -8.50 -4.69
CA GLY A 100 -0.41 -8.18 -5.74
C GLY A 100 0.40 -9.39 -6.19
N GLU A 101 1.22 -9.17 -7.21
CA GLU A 101 2.12 -10.20 -7.74
C GLU A 101 3.42 -10.24 -6.95
N ALA A 102 3.95 -11.45 -6.74
CA ALA A 102 5.27 -11.63 -6.17
C ALA A 102 6.32 -10.98 -7.10
N PRO A 103 7.09 -9.98 -6.63
CA PRO A 103 8.10 -9.36 -7.47
C PRO A 103 9.28 -10.31 -7.69
N PRO A 104 10.06 -10.12 -8.77
CA PRO A 104 11.29 -10.88 -8.98
C PRO A 104 12.20 -10.84 -7.74
N ASP A 105 12.69 -12.01 -7.35
CA ASP A 105 13.54 -12.23 -6.17
C ASP A 105 12.93 -11.73 -4.84
N ASN A 106 11.60 -11.57 -4.74
CA ASN A 106 10.93 -10.99 -3.58
C ASN A 106 11.43 -9.59 -3.19
N ARG A 107 11.93 -8.81 -4.16
CA ARG A 107 12.43 -7.45 -3.92
C ARG A 107 11.34 -6.40 -4.13
N ILE A 108 11.04 -5.64 -3.07
CA ILE A 108 10.06 -4.53 -3.08
C ILE A 108 10.33 -3.56 -4.24
N THR A 109 11.61 -3.22 -4.46
CA THR A 109 12.05 -2.28 -5.51
C THR A 109 11.85 -2.79 -6.95
N LYS A 110 11.53 -4.09 -7.11
CA LYS A 110 11.20 -4.71 -8.40
C LYS A 110 9.69 -4.94 -8.58
N SER A 111 8.87 -4.56 -7.59
CA SER A 111 7.42 -4.69 -7.70
C SER A 111 6.81 -3.71 -8.71
N PHE A 112 5.69 -4.10 -9.33
CA PHE A 112 4.95 -3.24 -10.23
C PHE A 112 4.56 -1.90 -9.56
N TRP A 113 4.11 -1.94 -8.30
CA TRP A 113 3.75 -0.73 -7.57
C TRP A 113 4.96 0.20 -7.40
N PHE A 114 6.13 -0.35 -7.03
CA PHE A 114 7.34 0.45 -6.86
C PHE A 114 7.75 1.09 -8.17
N THR A 115 7.85 0.32 -9.26
CA THR A 115 8.26 0.85 -10.57
C THR A 115 7.27 1.87 -11.12
N ARG A 116 5.97 1.70 -10.87
CA ARG A 116 4.95 2.71 -11.22
C ARG A 116 5.12 4.01 -10.44
N LYS A 117 5.47 3.95 -9.15
CA LYS A 117 5.61 5.15 -8.28
C LYS A 117 6.99 5.81 -8.38
N HIS A 118 8.03 5.05 -8.74
CA HIS A 118 9.43 5.47 -8.73
C HIS A 118 10.11 5.41 -10.09
N GLY A 119 9.36 5.10 -11.15
CA GLY A 119 9.87 5.05 -12.52
C GLY A 119 10.31 6.41 -13.05
N THR A 120 10.77 6.42 -14.30
CA THR A 120 11.43 7.59 -14.93
C THR A 120 10.56 8.85 -15.00
N ASN A 121 9.24 8.71 -14.94
CA ASN A 121 8.29 9.82 -14.90
C ASN A 121 8.26 10.53 -13.53
N HIS A 122 8.81 9.91 -12.48
CA HIS A 122 8.78 10.39 -11.10
C HIS A 122 10.19 10.60 -10.55
N VAL A 123 11.12 9.68 -10.80
CA VAL A 123 12.51 9.75 -10.36
C VAL A 123 13.41 9.47 -11.56
N LYS A 124 14.21 10.46 -11.95
CA LYS A 124 15.13 10.32 -13.09
C LYS A 124 16.23 9.29 -12.80
N ALA A 125 16.71 8.61 -13.83
CA ALA A 125 17.73 7.55 -13.68
C ALA A 125 18.99 8.04 -12.97
N GLU A 126 19.44 9.26 -13.25
CA GLU A 126 20.66 9.84 -12.68
C GLU A 126 20.54 10.04 -11.16
N VAL A 127 19.32 10.18 -10.63
CA VAL A 127 19.09 10.27 -9.19
C VAL A 127 19.48 8.96 -8.52
N TRP A 128 19.09 7.82 -9.08
CA TRP A 128 19.41 6.49 -8.53
C TRP A 128 20.91 6.18 -8.51
N HIS A 129 21.69 6.85 -9.36
CA HIS A 129 23.16 6.71 -9.40
C HIS A 129 23.91 7.59 -8.38
N ARG A 130 23.22 8.45 -7.63
CA ARG A 130 23.86 9.28 -6.61
C ARG A 130 24.43 8.44 -5.48
N ALA A 131 25.67 8.74 -5.10
CA ALA A 131 26.34 8.09 -3.97
C ALA A 131 25.58 8.29 -2.64
N SER A 132 24.84 9.39 -2.50
CA SER A 132 23.99 9.68 -1.34
C SER A 132 22.76 8.76 -1.23
N ILE A 133 22.31 8.15 -2.33
CA ILE A 133 21.19 7.21 -2.35
C ILE A 133 21.68 5.77 -2.23
N LYS A 134 22.80 5.44 -2.90
CA LYS A 134 23.43 4.10 -2.98
C LYS A 134 22.61 3.04 -3.69
N SER A 135 21.33 2.88 -3.33
CA SER A 135 20.44 1.85 -3.87
C SER A 135 18.97 2.25 -3.72
N PRO A 136 18.07 1.84 -4.62
CA PRO A 136 16.63 2.01 -4.45
C PRO A 136 16.06 1.40 -3.17
N ALA A 137 16.75 0.43 -2.57
CA ALA A 137 16.36 -0.18 -1.29
C ALA A 137 16.59 0.74 -0.08
N ASN A 138 17.39 1.79 -0.22
CA ASN A 138 17.63 2.79 0.81
C ASN A 138 16.50 3.82 0.86
N CYS A 139 15.30 3.38 1.25
CA CYS A 139 14.11 4.22 1.20
C CYS A 139 14.26 5.50 2.04
N GLN A 140 14.99 5.43 3.17
CA GLN A 140 15.25 6.57 4.04
C GLN A 140 16.12 7.66 3.41
N ALA A 141 16.87 7.36 2.35
CA ALA A 141 17.63 8.39 1.64
C ALA A 141 16.70 9.49 1.11
N CYS A 142 15.49 9.14 0.66
CA CYS A 142 14.53 10.08 0.09
C CYS A 142 13.31 10.31 1.00
N HIS A 143 12.82 9.26 1.67
CA HIS A 143 11.69 9.30 2.59
C HIS A 143 12.21 9.35 4.03
N VAL A 144 12.46 10.54 4.55
CA VAL A 144 13.14 10.77 5.84
C VAL A 144 12.52 10.02 7.03
N ASP A 145 11.20 9.82 7.02
CA ASP A 145 10.44 9.13 8.07
C ASP A 145 10.01 7.70 7.65
N ALA A 146 10.68 7.08 6.66
CA ALA A 146 10.31 5.76 6.17
C ALA A 146 10.34 4.65 7.23
N ALA A 147 11.28 4.70 8.19
CA ALA A 147 11.28 3.78 9.34
C ALA A 147 9.99 3.86 10.16
N LYS A 148 9.41 5.06 10.28
CA LYS A 148 8.11 5.31 10.94
C LYS A 148 6.91 5.00 10.03
N GLY A 149 7.16 4.55 8.80
CA GLY A 149 6.13 4.20 7.83
C GLY A 149 5.55 5.39 7.09
N ASP A 150 6.21 6.54 7.13
CA ASP A 150 5.76 7.72 6.40
C ASP A 150 6.47 7.82 5.04
N PHE A 151 5.70 7.56 3.98
CA PHE A 151 6.13 7.64 2.59
C PHE A 151 5.46 8.78 1.83
N ASN A 152 4.85 9.75 2.54
CA ASN A 152 4.14 10.87 1.94
C ASN A 152 5.06 11.68 1.01
N GLU A 153 4.62 11.88 -0.23
CA GLU A 153 5.37 12.55 -1.29
C GLU A 153 5.73 14.00 -0.95
N HIS A 154 4.91 14.70 -0.17
CA HIS A 154 5.14 16.07 0.24
C HIS A 154 6.29 16.20 1.26
N LYS A 155 6.72 15.09 1.85
CA LYS A 155 7.84 15.03 2.80
C LYS A 155 9.14 14.49 2.19
N ILE A 156 9.12 14.12 0.91
CA ILE A 156 10.30 13.59 0.22
C ILE A 156 11.41 14.65 0.17
N ARG A 157 12.64 14.22 0.49
CA ARG A 157 13.86 15.01 0.36
C ARG A 157 14.89 14.20 -0.40
N ILE A 158 15.10 14.52 -1.68
CA ILE A 158 16.10 13.80 -2.48
C ILE A 158 17.47 14.44 -2.25
N PRO A 159 18.44 13.73 -1.64
CA PRO A 159 19.77 14.26 -1.40
C PRO A 159 20.51 14.44 -2.73
N ARG A 160 21.41 15.42 -2.76
CA ARG A 160 22.27 15.66 -3.92
C ARG A 160 23.39 14.63 -3.99
#